data_AF-A0A0G0L507-F1
#
_entry.id   AF-A0A0G0L507-F1
#
_cell.length_a   1.000
_cell.length_b   1.000
_cell.length_c   1.000
_cell.angle_alpha   90.00
_cell.angle_beta   90.00
_cell.angle_gamma   90.00
#
_symmetry.space_group_name_H-M   'P 1'
#
loop_
_entity.id
_entity.type
_entity.pdbx_description
1 polymer ?
#
loop_
_entity_poly.entity_id
_entity_poly.type
_entity_poly.pdbx_seq_one_letter_code
_entity_poly.pdbx_strand_id
1 'polypeptide(L)'
;MGIKTLPEKCIWGKISDIIYCAAPKSIESGEYPDAWYQGEVSFNDQFWKIDIKTGNATLMLDPISIERGEEIDGIKLTLDEGENYLFFINKKDSFLWKLDLK
;
A
#
# COMPACT_ATOMS: atom_id res chain seq x y z
N MET A 1 -4.74 9.11 -15.24
CA MET A 1 -3.84 7.93 -15.07
C MET A 1 -3.96 7.52 -13.62
N GLY A 2 -4.43 6.29 -13.35
CA GLY A 2 -4.68 5.79 -12.01
C GLY A 2 -3.47 5.06 -11.42
N ILE A 3 -3.56 4.73 -10.14
CA ILE A 3 -2.58 3.89 -9.44
C ILE A 3 -2.65 2.47 -10.03
N LYS A 4 -1.50 1.93 -10.44
CA LYS A 4 -1.38 0.53 -10.88
C LYS A 4 -0.94 -0.30 -9.68
N THR A 5 -1.82 -1.15 -9.19
CA THR A 5 -1.53 -2.06 -8.07
C THR A 5 -2.47 -3.26 -8.13
N LEU A 6 -2.30 -4.20 -7.21
CA LEU A 6 -3.19 -5.34 -7.02
C LEU A 6 -4.32 -4.97 -6.03
N PRO A 7 -5.57 -5.41 -6.25
CA PRO A 7 -6.70 -5.06 -5.39
C PRO A 7 -6.49 -5.37 -3.90
N GLU A 8 -5.83 -6.48 -3.59
CA GLU A 8 -5.52 -6.95 -2.23
C GLU A 8 -4.46 -6.12 -1.50
N LYS A 9 -3.74 -5.25 -2.24
CA LYS A 9 -2.83 -4.26 -1.67
C LYS A 9 -3.53 -2.93 -1.36
N CYS A 10 -4.86 -2.90 -1.38
CA CYS A 10 -5.70 -1.76 -1.03
C CYS A 10 -6.76 -2.11 0.02
N ILE A 11 -7.19 -1.09 0.78
CA ILE A 11 -8.27 -1.20 1.76
C ILE A 11 -9.19 0.02 1.68
N TRP A 12 -10.50 -0.22 1.79
CA TRP A 12 -11.50 0.83 1.89
C TRP A 12 -11.49 1.47 3.27
N GLY A 13 -11.70 2.78 3.31
CA GLY A 13 -12.15 3.47 4.50
C GLY A 13 -13.40 2.80 5.07
N LYS A 14 -13.44 2.65 6.39
CA LYS A 14 -14.61 2.17 7.15
C LYS A 14 -15.69 3.24 7.27
N ILE A 15 -15.31 4.51 7.26
CA ILE A 15 -16.19 5.67 7.49
C ILE A 15 -16.06 6.76 6.42
N SER A 16 -15.23 6.54 5.40
CA SER A 16 -14.95 7.51 4.33
C SER A 16 -14.93 6.87 2.94
N ASP A 17 -15.16 7.68 1.89
CA ASP A 17 -15.04 7.25 0.48
C ASP A 17 -13.58 7.29 -0.02
N ILE A 18 -12.68 6.88 0.86
CA ILE A 18 -11.24 6.87 0.64
C ILE A 18 -10.77 5.41 0.47
N ILE A 19 -9.83 5.19 -0.45
CA ILE A 19 -9.07 3.94 -0.53
C ILE A 19 -7.62 4.23 -0.16
N TYR A 20 -7.05 3.39 0.68
CA TYR A 20 -5.62 3.39 0.99
C TYR A 20 -4.95 2.22 0.31
N CYS A 21 -3.85 2.45 -0.41
CA CYS A 21 -3.14 1.42 -1.16
C CYS A 21 -1.65 1.43 -0.84
N ALA A 22 -1.06 0.25 -0.66
CA ALA A 22 0.37 0.01 -0.83
C ALA A 22 0.58 -0.36 -2.31
N ALA A 23 1.08 0.57 -3.11
CA ALA A 23 1.20 0.40 -4.55
C ALA A 23 2.68 0.39 -4.98
N PRO A 24 3.10 -0.57 -5.81
CA PRO A 24 4.49 -0.65 -6.27
C PRO A 24 4.88 0.63 -7.02
N LYS A 25 6.04 1.21 -6.65
CA LYS A 25 6.62 2.36 -7.35
C LYS A 25 6.92 2.05 -8.83
N SER A 26 7.32 0.81 -9.09
CA SER A 26 7.55 0.25 -10.42
C SER A 26 7.13 -1.21 -10.44
N ILE A 27 6.50 -1.63 -11.53
CA ILE A 27 6.13 -3.03 -11.78
C ILE A 27 7.02 -3.51 -12.93
N GLU A 28 7.91 -4.46 -12.65
CA GLU A 28 8.71 -5.12 -13.69
C GLU A 28 7.83 -6.05 -14.53
N SER A 29 8.27 -6.39 -15.75
CA SER A 29 7.52 -7.31 -16.61
C SER A 29 7.39 -8.69 -15.96
N GLY A 30 6.17 -9.24 -15.94
CA GLY A 30 5.89 -10.54 -15.33
C GLY A 30 4.42 -10.95 -15.47
N GLU A 31 4.11 -12.18 -15.09
CA GLU A 31 2.75 -12.71 -15.05
C GLU A 31 2.10 -12.42 -13.69
N TYR A 32 1.35 -11.32 -13.62
CA TYR A 32 0.67 -10.90 -12.38
C TYR A 32 -0.82 -11.26 -12.41
N PRO A 33 -1.40 -11.62 -11.24
CA PRO A 33 -0.81 -11.57 -9.90
C PRO A 33 0.01 -12.81 -9.50
N ASP A 34 0.05 -13.86 -10.34
CA ASP A 34 0.59 -15.18 -9.99
C ASP A 34 2.05 -15.16 -9.51
N ALA A 35 2.95 -14.47 -10.21
CA ALA A 35 4.36 -14.37 -9.83
C ALA A 35 4.55 -13.71 -8.44
N TRP A 36 3.69 -12.75 -8.08
CA TRP A 36 3.73 -12.12 -6.76
C TRP A 36 3.12 -13.02 -5.68
N TYR A 37 2.01 -13.70 -5.99
CA TYR A 37 1.37 -14.67 -5.08
C TYR A 37 2.26 -15.87 -4.75
N GLN A 38 3.02 -16.36 -5.73
CA GLN A 38 3.99 -17.44 -5.55
C GLN A 38 5.25 -16.97 -4.80
N GLY A 39 5.41 -15.67 -4.59
CA GLY A 39 6.55 -15.09 -3.90
C GLY A 39 7.81 -14.96 -4.77
N GLU A 40 7.71 -15.20 -6.08
CA GLU A 40 8.80 -15.05 -7.04
C GLU A 40 9.21 -13.58 -7.18
N VAL A 41 8.25 -12.67 -7.06
CA VAL A 41 8.44 -11.22 -7.09
C VAL A 41 8.08 -10.59 -5.73
N SER A 42 8.82 -9.55 -5.35
CA SER A 42 8.45 -8.65 -4.25
C SER A 42 8.51 -7.21 -4.72
N PHE A 43 7.58 -6.39 -4.23
CA PHE A 43 7.44 -4.99 -4.63
C PHE A 43 8.16 -4.03 -3.69
N ASN A 44 8.37 -2.82 -4.19
CA ASN A 44 8.78 -1.66 -3.41
C ASN A 44 7.63 -0.64 -3.46
N ASP A 45 6.79 -0.69 -2.43
CA ASP A 45 5.53 0.03 -2.38
C ASP A 45 5.69 1.47 -1.89
N GLN A 46 4.87 2.32 -2.48
CA GLN A 46 4.51 3.63 -1.97
C GLN A 46 3.09 3.56 -1.40
N PHE A 47 2.80 4.35 -0.36
CA PHE A 47 1.48 4.44 0.23
C PHE A 47 0.70 5.61 -0.37
N TRP A 48 -0.51 5.32 -0.82
CA TRP A 48 -1.38 6.26 -1.50
C TRP A 48 -2.75 6.34 -0.84
N LYS A 49 -3.32 7.54 -0.90
CA LYS A 49 -4.71 7.86 -0.55
C LYS A 49 -5.47 8.23 -1.81
N ILE A 50 -6.57 7.55 -2.08
CA ILE A 50 -7.43 7.83 -3.23
C ILE A 50 -8.79 8.29 -2.72
N ASP A 51 -9.22 9.47 -3.10
CA ASP A 51 -10.57 9.98 -2.85
C ASP A 51 -11.45 9.64 -4.05
N ILE A 52 -12.45 8.77 -3.85
CA ILE A 52 -13.30 8.26 -4.94
C ILE A 52 -14.30 9.30 -5.44
N LYS A 53 -14.68 10.27 -4.61
CA LYS A 53 -15.61 11.33 -5.01
C LYS A 53 -14.96 12.32 -5.97
N THR A 54 -13.69 12.63 -5.73
CA THR A 54 -12.93 13.60 -6.53
C THR A 54 -12.07 12.93 -7.60
N GLY A 55 -11.77 11.63 -7.45
CA GLY A 55 -10.81 10.90 -8.28
C GLY A 55 -9.36 11.25 -7.99
N ASN A 56 -9.08 11.99 -6.91
CA ASN A 56 -7.73 12.43 -6.57
C ASN A 56 -6.93 11.30 -5.92
N ALA A 57 -5.72 11.07 -6.41
CA ALA A 57 -4.73 10.19 -5.81
C ALA A 57 -3.59 11.01 -5.21
N THR A 58 -3.38 10.88 -3.90
CA THR A 58 -2.34 11.59 -3.14
C THR A 58 -1.33 10.60 -2.61
N LEU A 59 -0.05 10.82 -2.92
CA LEU A 59 1.05 10.08 -2.32
C LEU A 59 1.15 10.48 -0.84
N MET A 60 0.95 9.53 0.06
CA MET A 60 1.10 9.75 1.50
C MET A 60 2.55 9.54 1.93
N LEU A 61 3.16 8.46 1.44
CA LEU A 61 4.50 8.09 1.86
C LEU A 61 5.23 7.28 0.80
N ASP A 62 6.49 7.63 0.57
CA ASP A 62 7.47 6.73 -0.07
C ASP A 62 8.44 6.25 1.03
N PRO A 63 8.33 5.00 1.53
CA PRO A 63 9.11 4.51 2.67
C PRO A 63 10.62 4.71 2.51
N ILE A 64 11.17 4.52 1.31
CA ILE A 64 12.62 4.65 1.05
C ILE A 64 13.11 6.10 1.10
N SER A 65 12.19 7.08 1.05
CA SER A 65 12.54 8.51 1.13
C SER A 65 12.70 9.03 2.55
N ILE A 66 12.34 8.23 3.57
CA ILE A 66 12.47 8.61 4.97
C ILE A 66 13.87 8.24 5.49
N GLU A 67 14.43 9.04 6.39
CA GLU A 67 15.65 8.67 7.11
C GLU A 67 15.44 7.37 7.89
N ARG A 68 16.28 6.36 7.63
CA ARG A 68 16.15 4.98 8.16
C ARG A 68 14.88 4.25 7.71
N GLY A 69 14.24 4.72 6.64
CA GLY A 69 13.19 3.98 5.97
C GLY A 69 13.75 2.72 5.29
N GLU A 70 12.87 1.77 5.02
CA GLU A 70 13.19 0.54 4.32
C GLU A 70 12.19 0.27 3.20
N GLU A 71 12.54 -0.65 2.31
CA GLU A 71 11.62 -1.10 1.29
C GLU A 71 10.47 -1.87 1.93
N ILE A 72 9.24 -1.56 1.51
CA ILE A 72 8.03 -2.20 2.00
C ILE A 72 7.33 -2.90 0.85
N ASP A 73 6.89 -4.14 1.07
CA ASP A 73 5.90 -4.82 0.24
C ASP A 73 4.68 -5.11 1.13
N GLY A 74 3.76 -4.16 1.19
CA GLY A 74 2.64 -4.16 2.12
C GLY A 74 1.58 -5.19 1.75
N ILE A 75 1.25 -6.06 2.70
CA ILE A 75 0.16 -7.03 2.59
C ILE A 75 -0.75 -6.95 3.82
N LYS A 76 -1.98 -7.48 3.69
CA LYS A 76 -2.96 -7.56 4.80
C LYS A 76 -3.23 -6.19 5.44
N LEU A 77 -3.47 -5.18 4.61
CA LEU A 77 -3.77 -3.83 5.06
C LEU A 77 -5.07 -3.82 5.88
N THR A 78 -5.07 -3.08 6.99
CA THR A 78 -6.26 -2.84 7.82
C THR A 78 -6.19 -1.50 8.52
N LEU A 79 -7.35 -0.93 8.82
CA LEU A 79 -7.49 0.37 9.48
C LEU A 79 -8.00 0.19 10.92
N ASP A 80 -7.60 1.07 11.83
CA ASP A 80 -8.33 1.23 13.09
C ASP A 80 -9.75 1.78 12.85
N GLU A 81 -10.61 1.73 13.87
CA GLU A 81 -12.00 2.21 13.75
C GLU A 81 -12.09 3.70 13.40
N GLY A 82 -11.12 4.51 13.84
CA GLY A 82 -11.10 5.95 13.61
C GLY A 82 -10.34 6.39 12.36
N GLU A 83 -9.83 5.46 11.55
CA GLU A 83 -8.97 5.73 10.38
C GLU A 83 -7.78 6.66 10.69
N ASN A 84 -7.21 6.53 11.88
CA ASN A 84 -6.01 7.23 12.30
C ASN A 84 -4.74 6.52 11.85
N TYR A 85 -4.81 5.19 11.71
CA TYR A 85 -3.68 4.32 11.48
C TYR A 85 -3.99 3.29 10.40
N LEU A 86 -3.03 3.08 9.50
CA LEU A 86 -3.00 1.95 8.59
C LEU A 86 -1.99 0.93 9.11
N PHE A 87 -2.46 -0.27 9.41
CA PHE A 87 -1.63 -1.41 9.77
C PHE A 87 -1.45 -2.32 8.57
N PHE A 88 -0.27 -2.92 8.44
CA PHE A 88 0.05 -3.87 7.39
C PHE A 88 1.18 -4.79 7.84
N ILE A 89 1.31 -5.95 7.18
CA ILE A 89 2.50 -6.78 7.29
C ILE A 89 3.43 -6.42 6.13
N ASN A 90 4.72 -6.23 6.40
CA ASN A 90 5.71 -6.11 5.33
C ASN A 90 6.11 -7.53 4.88
N LYS A 91 5.83 -7.89 3.62
CA LYS A 91 6.13 -9.20 3.06
C LYS A 91 7.64 -9.51 3.06
N LYS A 92 8.51 -8.49 3.09
CA LYS A 92 9.97 -8.65 3.08
C LYS A 92 10.54 -9.15 4.43
N ASP A 93 10.00 -8.68 5.55
CA ASP A 93 10.48 -9.02 6.91
C ASP A 93 9.47 -9.83 7.76
N SER A 94 8.22 -9.92 7.31
CA SER A 94 7.07 -10.52 8.01
C SER A 94 6.65 -9.82 9.32
N PHE A 95 7.15 -8.62 9.60
CA PHE A 95 6.76 -7.83 10.76
C PHE A 95 5.49 -7.02 10.53
N LEU A 96 4.83 -6.66 11.64
CA LEU A 96 3.69 -5.77 11.67
C LEU A 96 4.16 -4.32 11.73
N TRP A 97 3.63 -3.52 10.82
CA TRP A 97 3.92 -2.10 10.66
C TRP A 97 2.67 -1.26 10.86
N LYS A 98 2.89 -0.01 11.23
CA LYS A 98 1.86 1.02 11.40
C LYS A 98 2.28 2.28 10.67
N LEU A 99 1.39 2.85 9.87
CA LEU A 99 1.49 4.16 9.25
C LEU A 99 0.48 5.12 9.90
N ASP A 100 0.94 6.28 10.33
CA ASP A 100 0.09 7.35 10.84
C ASP A 100 -0.56 8.11 9.66
N LEU A 101 -1.89 8.25 9.67
CA LEU A 101 -2.68 8.86 8.59
C LEU A 101 -3.08 10.32 8.86
N LYS A 102 -2.75 10.84 10.05
CA LYS A 102 -3.07 12.21 10.52
C LYS A 102 -1.81 12.98 10.87
#